data_AF-A0A139SW99-F1
#
_entry.id   AF-A0A139SW99-F1
#
_cell.length_a   1.000
_cell.length_b   1.000
_cell.length_c   1.000
_cell.angle_alpha   90.00
_cell.angle_beta   90.00
_cell.angle_gamma   90.00
#
_symmetry.space_group_name_H-M   'P 1'
#
loop_
_entity.id
_entity.type
_entity.pdbx_description
1 polymer ?
#
loop_
_entity_poly.entity_id
_entity_poly.type
_entity_poly.pdbx_seq_one_letter_code
_entity_poly.pdbx_strand_id
1 'polypeptide(L)'
;MRDALKGTVLLGVLGLAAAPLAAWAQTDDSRTALASEASERLVKPAVAEQAPSRWQLRRGLPVHSQLLTWAQQSGWTLTWKPRVSWLVAADVEFSGHFEQVLGEVIEGLFFEGKPIRLVLWEGNRLAEVVPSDVL
;
A
#
# COMPACT_ATOMS: atom_id res chain seq x y z
N MET A 1 0.90 -70.19 -23.32
CA MET A 1 0.69 -68.87 -22.68
C MET A 1 -0.76 -68.50 -22.96
N ARG A 2 -1.74 -68.91 -22.13
CA ARG A 2 -2.14 -68.31 -20.83
C ARG A 2 -2.45 -66.82 -21.01
N ASP A 3 -3.63 -66.24 -20.83
CA ASP A 3 -4.98 -66.58 -20.32
C ASP A 3 -5.91 -65.47 -20.91
N ALA A 4 -7.11 -65.74 -21.46
CA ALA A 4 -8.43 -65.73 -20.80
C ALA A 4 -8.65 -64.49 -19.88
N LEU A 5 -9.69 -63.66 -20.01
CA LEU A 5 -11.11 -64.00 -19.96
C LEU A 5 -11.99 -63.10 -20.86
N LYS A 6 -12.94 -63.78 -21.51
CA LYS A 6 -14.21 -63.26 -22.02
C LYS A 6 -15.20 -63.08 -20.87
N GLY A 7 -16.18 -62.18 -21.02
CA GLY A 7 -17.29 -62.05 -20.08
C GLY A 7 -18.42 -61.14 -20.58
N THR A 8 -19.18 -61.61 -21.58
CA THR A 8 -20.53 -61.15 -21.92
C THR A 8 -21.55 -61.79 -20.99
N VAL A 9 -22.53 -61.05 -20.45
CA VAL A 9 -23.96 -61.46 -20.33
C VAL A 9 -24.86 -60.21 -20.22
N LEU A 10 -25.97 -60.25 -20.98
CA LEU A 10 -27.10 -59.31 -21.10
C LEU A 10 -28.22 -59.57 -20.06
N LEU A 11 -29.26 -58.72 -20.12
CA LEU A 11 -30.57 -58.68 -19.43
C LEU A 11 -30.52 -57.90 -18.11
N GLY A 12 -31.33 -56.87 -17.87
CA GLY A 12 -32.55 -56.41 -18.52
C GLY A 12 -33.49 -55.93 -17.40
N VAL A 13 -34.26 -54.86 -17.63
CA VAL A 13 -35.63 -54.66 -17.12
C VAL A 13 -36.18 -53.38 -17.75
N LEU A 14 -37.34 -53.56 -18.36
CA LEU A 14 -38.29 -52.58 -18.86
C LEU A 14 -38.71 -51.59 -17.76
N GLY A 15 -38.84 -50.32 -18.12
CA GLY A 15 -39.51 -49.30 -17.32
C GLY A 15 -40.05 -48.19 -18.20
N LEU A 16 -41.21 -48.43 -18.79
CA LEU A 16 -42.00 -47.45 -19.54
C LEU A 16 -42.67 -46.50 -18.53
N ALA A 17 -42.30 -45.21 -18.54
CA ALA A 17 -43.05 -44.18 -17.81
C ALA A 17 -43.17 -42.92 -18.66
N ALA A 18 -44.40 -42.44 -18.74
CA ALA A 18 -44.90 -41.35 -19.57
C ALA A 18 -44.40 -39.96 -19.12
N ALA A 19 -44.49 -39.00 -20.04
CA ALA A 19 -44.07 -37.59 -19.92
C ALA A 19 -44.69 -36.82 -18.73
N PRO A 20 -44.18 -35.60 -18.43
CA PRO A 20 -44.84 -34.45 -19.05
C PRO A 20 -43.88 -33.41 -19.67
N LEU A 21 -44.39 -32.81 -20.76
CA LEU A 21 -44.06 -31.46 -21.20
C LEU A 21 -44.27 -30.49 -20.01
N ALA A 22 -43.20 -29.89 -19.50
CA ALA A 22 -43.29 -28.65 -18.75
C ALA A 22 -41.93 -27.93 -18.72
N ALA A 23 -42.01 -26.62 -18.88
CA ALA A 23 -41.02 -25.64 -18.46
C ALA A 23 -39.74 -25.50 -19.29
N TRP A 24 -39.93 -24.95 -20.49
CA TRP A 24 -39.10 -23.85 -20.95
C TRP A 24 -39.05 -22.77 -19.86
N ALA A 25 -37.89 -22.57 -19.23
CA ALA A 25 -37.40 -21.30 -18.67
C ALA A 25 -36.12 -21.55 -17.88
N GLN A 26 -35.02 -21.84 -18.56
CA GLN A 26 -33.71 -21.50 -18.03
C GLN A 26 -33.22 -20.27 -18.80
N THR A 27 -33.77 -19.13 -18.38
CA THR A 27 -33.09 -17.86 -18.50
C THR A 27 -31.72 -18.01 -17.86
N ASP A 28 -30.71 -17.93 -18.71
CA ASP A 28 -29.29 -17.86 -18.41
C ASP A 28 -29.02 -16.66 -17.49
N ASP A 29 -29.21 -16.88 -16.19
CA ASP A 29 -28.75 -16.03 -15.09
C ASP A 29 -27.24 -16.24 -14.97
N SER A 30 -26.47 -15.81 -15.97
CA SER A 30 -25.01 -15.94 -15.95
C SER A 30 -24.29 -14.68 -16.44
N ARG A 31 -25.03 -13.58 -16.65
CA ARG A 31 -24.42 -12.28 -17.01
C ARG A 31 -24.26 -11.30 -15.85
N THR A 32 -24.76 -11.64 -14.67
CA THR A 32 -24.77 -10.72 -13.52
C THR A 32 -23.55 -10.86 -12.60
N ALA A 33 -22.80 -11.97 -12.70
CA ALA A 33 -21.64 -12.20 -11.83
C ALA A 33 -20.39 -11.39 -12.24
N LEU A 34 -20.17 -11.17 -13.55
CA LEU A 34 -18.95 -10.53 -14.06
C LEU A 34 -18.94 -8.99 -13.90
N ALA A 35 -20.08 -8.37 -13.59
CA ALA A 35 -20.17 -6.90 -13.44
C ALA A 35 -19.78 -6.41 -12.04
N SER A 36 -19.87 -7.26 -11.00
CA SER A 36 -19.53 -6.86 -9.63
C SER A 36 -18.02 -6.93 -9.33
N GLU A 37 -17.27 -7.84 -9.96
CA GLU A 37 -15.83 -7.96 -9.71
C GLU A 37 -14.98 -6.82 -10.31
N ALA A 38 -15.52 -6.08 -11.30
CA ALA A 38 -14.82 -4.94 -11.88
C ALA A 38 -14.94 -3.67 -11.03
N SER A 39 -15.95 -3.57 -10.15
CA SER A 39 -16.21 -2.36 -9.37
C SER A 39 -15.51 -2.34 -7.99
N GLU A 40 -14.95 -3.46 -7.54
CA GLU A 40 -14.18 -3.55 -6.29
C GLU A 40 -12.68 -3.31 -6.45
N ARG A 41 -12.17 -3.12 -7.69
CA ARG A 41 -10.77 -2.69 -7.92
C ARG A 41 -10.50 -1.23 -7.57
N LEU A 42 -11.49 -0.49 -7.05
CA LEU A 42 -11.29 0.80 -6.40
C LEU A 42 -11.25 0.63 -4.88
N VAL A 43 -10.47 -0.33 -4.39
CA VAL A 43 -9.93 -0.24 -3.03
C VAL A 43 -8.95 0.94 -3.05
N LYS A 44 -9.49 2.13 -2.78
CA LYS A 44 -8.74 3.26 -2.24
C LYS A 44 -7.78 2.66 -1.22
N PRO A 45 -6.45 2.78 -1.35
CA PRO A 45 -5.56 2.13 -0.42
C PRO A 45 -5.94 2.65 0.97
N ALA A 46 -6.51 1.77 1.79
CA ALA A 46 -6.67 2.02 3.19
C ALA A 46 -5.25 2.25 3.67
N VAL A 47 -4.97 3.50 4.02
CA VAL A 47 -3.70 3.94 4.57
C VAL A 47 -3.52 3.08 5.82
N ALA A 48 -2.74 2.00 5.69
CA ALA A 48 -2.36 1.22 6.84
C ALA A 48 -1.57 2.17 7.75
N GLU A 49 -2.16 2.49 8.90
CA GLU A 49 -1.54 3.30 9.94
C GLU A 49 -0.27 2.58 10.36
N GLN A 50 0.89 3.12 9.98
CA GLN A 50 2.17 2.47 10.20
C GLN A 50 2.53 2.57 11.69
N ALA A 51 3.03 1.49 12.28
CA ALA A 51 3.48 1.51 13.66
C ALA A 51 4.59 2.58 13.87
N PRO A 52 4.63 3.22 15.05
CA PRO A 52 5.66 4.20 15.37
C PRO A 52 7.05 3.57 15.28
N SER A 53 7.98 4.31 14.66
CA SER A 53 9.35 3.85 14.38
C SER A 53 10.36 4.65 15.18
N ARG A 54 11.58 4.11 15.34
CA ARG A 54 12.72 4.85 15.90
C ARG A 54 13.55 5.43 14.77
N TRP A 55 13.87 6.72 14.88
CA TRP A 55 14.64 7.47 13.89
C TRP A 55 15.90 8.04 14.56
N GLN A 56 17.00 8.14 13.82
CA GLN A 56 18.26 8.58 14.41
C GLN A 56 19.04 9.48 13.46
N LEU A 57 19.22 10.74 13.85
CA LEU A 57 20.17 11.64 13.20
C LEU A 57 21.57 11.30 13.69
N ARG A 58 22.43 10.94 12.76
CA ARG A 58 23.84 10.66 12.96
C ARG A 58 24.67 11.92 12.79
N ARG A 59 25.57 12.15 13.74
CA ARG A 59 26.55 13.23 13.72
C ARG A 59 27.39 13.21 12.44
N GLY A 60 27.71 14.40 11.95
CA GLY A 60 28.62 14.59 10.83
C GLY A 60 28.02 14.27 9.46
N LEU A 61 26.76 13.82 9.42
CA LEU A 61 26.03 13.62 8.17
C LEU A 61 25.07 14.80 7.91
N PRO A 62 24.83 15.15 6.64
CA PRO A 62 23.83 16.17 6.30
C PRO A 62 22.44 15.76 6.75
N VAL A 63 21.69 16.69 7.33
CA VAL A 63 20.31 16.44 7.78
C VAL A 63 19.44 15.99 6.62
N HIS A 64 19.50 16.67 5.47
CA HIS A 64 18.64 16.36 4.32
C HIS A 64 18.78 14.91 3.84
N SER A 65 20.01 14.39 3.75
CA SER A 65 20.25 13.03 3.26
C SER A 65 19.66 11.98 4.20
N GLN A 66 19.69 12.24 5.51
CA GLN A 66 19.14 11.34 6.51
C GLN A 66 17.61 11.37 6.49
N LEU A 67 17.01 12.56 6.41
CA LEU A 67 15.56 12.72 6.29
C LEU A 67 15.00 12.10 4.99
N LEU A 68 15.72 12.23 3.87
CA LEU A 68 15.34 11.57 2.62
C LEU A 68 15.35 10.04 2.77
N THR A 69 16.34 9.51 3.49
CA THR A 69 16.40 8.07 3.78
C THR A 69 15.21 7.63 4.64
N TRP A 70 14.86 8.41 5.67
CA TRP A 70 13.71 8.10 6.52
C TRP A 70 12.39 8.16 5.75
N ALA A 71 12.23 9.13 4.85
CA ALA A 71 11.05 9.24 4.01
C ALA A 71 10.87 7.99 3.15
N GLN A 72 11.95 7.52 2.51
CA GLN A 72 11.93 6.28 1.73
C GLN A 72 11.55 5.06 2.60
N GLN A 73 12.06 4.98 3.83
CA GLN A 73 11.75 3.89 4.78
C GLN A 73 10.30 3.92 5.26
N SER A 74 9.70 5.10 5.43
CA SER A 74 8.31 5.27 5.85
C SER A 74 7.32 5.24 4.70
N GLY A 75 7.78 5.20 3.44
CA GLY A 75 6.91 5.29 2.26
C GLY A 75 6.37 6.71 2.03
N TRP A 76 7.04 7.73 2.57
CA TRP A 76 6.79 9.13 2.29
C TRP A 76 7.67 9.62 1.14
N THR A 77 7.13 10.54 0.35
CA THR A 77 7.93 11.30 -0.61
C THR A 77 8.37 12.60 0.07
N LEU A 78 9.68 12.79 0.23
CA LEU A 78 10.25 14.03 0.76
C LEU A 78 11.00 14.78 -0.35
N THR A 79 10.67 16.04 -0.55
CA THR A 79 11.46 16.94 -1.40
C THR A 79 12.17 17.99 -0.56
N TRP A 80 13.50 18.06 -0.73
CA TRP A 80 14.32 19.09 -0.12
C TRP A 80 14.60 20.20 -1.14
N LYS A 81 13.98 21.38 -0.96
CA LYS A 81 14.20 22.54 -1.85
C LYS A 81 15.37 23.45 -1.45
N PRO A 82 15.80 23.57 -0.16
CA PRO A 82 16.95 24.39 0.18
C PRO A 82 18.20 23.95 -0.59
N ARG A 83 18.98 24.92 -1.08
CA ARG A 83 20.24 24.63 -1.81
C ARG A 83 21.35 24.08 -0.91
N VAL A 84 21.20 24.28 0.39
CA VAL A 84 22.16 23.89 1.41
C VAL A 84 21.55 22.89 2.37
N SER A 85 22.42 22.21 3.10
CA SER A 85 22.03 21.39 4.24
C SER A 85 23.09 21.53 5.32
N TRP A 86 22.72 21.15 6.54
CA TRP A 86 23.55 21.30 7.73
C TRP A 86 23.99 19.94 8.23
N LEU A 87 25.17 19.89 8.83
CA LEU A 87 25.66 18.69 9.47
C LEU A 87 25.05 18.58 10.87
N VAL A 88 24.66 17.38 11.24
CA VAL A 88 24.20 17.06 12.58
C VAL A 88 25.38 17.20 13.57
N ALA A 89 25.20 17.99 14.62
CA ALA A 89 26.25 18.28 15.60
C ALA A 89 26.53 17.11 16.57
N ALA A 90 25.49 16.37 16.95
CA ALA A 90 25.54 15.22 17.86
C ALA A 90 24.49 14.19 17.46
N ASP A 91 24.67 12.93 17.83
CA ASP A 91 23.66 11.90 17.56
C ASP A 91 22.37 12.23 18.33
N VAL A 92 21.23 12.17 17.65
CA VAL A 92 19.90 12.43 18.25
C VAL A 92 18.94 11.32 17.84
N GLU A 93 18.19 10.79 18.79
CA GLU A 93 17.17 9.78 18.56
C GLU A 93 15.77 10.36 18.74
N PHE A 94 14.87 9.94 17.87
CA PHE A 94 13.46 10.30 17.86
C PHE A 94 12.62 9.04 17.81
N SER A 95 11.37 9.11 18.26
CA SER A 95 10.43 8.00 18.22
C SER A 95 9.05 8.51 17.84
N GLY A 96 8.41 7.85 16.89
CA GLY A 96 7.07 8.23 16.43
C GLY A 96 6.85 7.95 14.95
N HIS A 97 5.73 8.48 14.44
CA HIS A 97 5.45 8.48 13.01
C HIS A 97 6.39 9.44 12.29
N PHE A 98 6.64 9.17 11.01
CA PHE A 98 7.62 9.92 10.23
C PHE A 98 7.31 11.41 10.17
N GLU A 99 6.05 11.77 9.90
CA GLU A 99 5.59 13.14 9.78
C GLU A 99 5.76 13.96 11.07
N GLN A 100 5.48 13.34 12.22
CA GLN A 100 5.66 13.98 13.52
C GLN A 100 7.14 14.26 13.78
N VAL A 101 7.98 13.23 13.61
CA VAL A 101 9.42 13.34 13.84
C VAL A 101 10.08 14.29 12.83
N LEU A 102 9.63 14.28 11.58
CA LEU A 102 10.07 15.25 10.58
C LEU A 102 9.71 16.68 11.01
N GLY A 103 8.49 16.90 11.52
CA GLY A 103 8.08 18.17 12.12
C GLY A 103 9.03 18.63 13.21
N GLU A 104 9.30 17.77 14.20
CA GLU A 104 10.20 18.06 15.33
C GLU A 104 11.62 18.45 14.85
N VAL A 105 12.16 17.72 13.86
CA VAL A 105 13.50 18.02 13.30
C VAL A 105 13.52 19.37 12.60
N ILE A 106 12.52 19.66 11.75
CA ILE A 106 12.48 20.92 10.99
C ILE A 106 12.22 22.11 11.91
N GLU A 107 11.36 21.95 12.92
CA GLU A 107 11.13 22.95 13.96
C GLU A 107 12.42 23.24 14.76
N GLY A 108 13.15 22.19 15.16
CA GLY A 108 14.45 22.36 15.81
C GLY A 108 15.44 23.15 14.96
N LEU A 109 15.56 22.83 13.66
CA LEU A 109 16.40 23.60 12.74
C LEU A 109 15.95 25.06 12.61
N PHE A 110 14.65 25.32 12.58
CA PHE A 110 14.11 26.67 12.55
C PHE A 110 14.48 27.46 13.82
N PHE A 111 14.36 26.84 15.00
CA PHE A 111 14.78 27.46 16.27
C PHE A 111 16.29 27.72 16.35
N GLU A 112 17.11 26.92 15.67
CA GLU A 112 18.53 27.20 15.49
C GLU A 112 18.84 28.28 14.42
N GLY A 113 17.82 29.00 13.95
CA GLY A 113 17.95 30.07 12.98
C GLY A 113 18.17 29.60 11.54
N LYS A 114 17.87 28.33 11.20
CA LYS A 114 17.92 27.88 9.81
C LYS A 114 16.64 28.32 9.08
N PRO A 115 16.73 29.01 7.94
CA PRO A 115 15.56 29.60 7.29
C PRO A 115 14.82 28.56 6.44
N ILE A 116 14.15 27.62 7.09
CA ILE A 116 13.38 26.56 6.44
C ILE A 116 12.02 26.38 7.11
N ARG A 117 11.08 25.80 6.37
CA ARG A 117 9.78 25.38 6.89
C ARG A 117 9.35 24.06 6.26
N LEU A 118 8.49 23.34 6.96
CA LEU A 118 7.87 22.11 6.48
C LEU A 118 6.49 22.40 5.87
N VAL A 119 6.21 21.79 4.72
CA VAL A 119 4.87 21.69 4.13
C VAL A 119 4.53 20.22 4.00
N LEU A 120 3.38 19.81 4.53
CA LEU A 120 2.97 18.42 4.63
C LEU A 120 1.62 18.21 3.97
N TRP A 121 1.52 17.16 3.17
CA TRP A 121 0.27 16.65 2.59
C TRP A 121 0.14 15.17 2.95
N GLU A 122 -0.63 14.88 3.99
CA GLU A 122 -0.80 13.52 4.50
C GLU A 122 -1.56 12.61 3.52
N GLY A 123 -2.52 13.17 2.78
CA GLY A 123 -3.37 12.42 1.86
C GLY A 123 -2.61 11.68 0.76
N ASN A 124 -1.42 12.17 0.36
CA ASN A 124 -0.53 11.53 -0.60
C ASN A 124 0.87 11.27 -0.04
N ARG A 125 1.05 11.37 1.29
CA ARG A 125 2.34 11.19 1.99
C ARG A 125 3.48 12.00 1.35
N LEU A 126 3.20 13.25 1.02
CA LEU A 126 4.18 14.18 0.47
C LEU A 126 4.62 15.17 1.56
N ALA A 127 5.91 15.34 1.70
CA ALA A 127 6.54 16.36 2.51
C ALA A 127 7.47 17.20 1.64
N GLU A 128 7.44 18.52 1.81
CA GLU A 128 8.40 19.44 1.21
C GLU A 128 9.04 20.29 2.30
N VAL A 129 10.36 20.32 2.31
CA VAL A 129 11.12 21.32 3.07
C VAL A 129 11.44 22.45 2.09
N VAL A 130 11.01 23.66 2.44
CA VAL A 130 11.20 24.86 1.60
C VAL A 130 11.93 25.95 2.36
N PRO A 131 12.71 26.82 1.70
CA PRO A 131 13.28 28.00 2.34
C PRO A 131 12.18 28.91 2.89
N SER A 132 12.37 29.50 4.06
CA SER A 132 11.39 30.42 4.67
C SER A 132 11.49 31.87 4.16
N ASP A 133 12.58 32.22 3.47
CA ASP A 133 12.81 33.58 2.96
C ASP A 133 12.05 33.89 1.65
N VAL A 134 11.27 32.94 1.14
CA VAL A 134 10.49 33.10 -0.10
C VAL A 134 9.04 33.42 0.27
N LEU A 135 8.73 34.71 0.27
CA LEU A 135 7.36 35.27 0.23
C LEU A 135 6.94 35.52 -1.21
#